data_AF-A0A7Y4UMD0-F1
#
_entry.id   AF-A0A7Y4UMD0-F1
#
_cell.length_a   1.000
_cell.length_b   1.000
_cell.length_c   1.000
_cell.angle_alpha   90.00
_cell.angle_beta   90.00
_cell.angle_gamma   90.00
#
_symmetry.space_group_name_H-M   'P 1'
#
loop_
_entity.id
_entity.type
_entity.pdbx_description
1 polymer ?
#
loop_
_entity_poly.entity_id
_entity_poly.type
_entity_poly.pdbx_seq_one_letter_code
_entity_poly.pdbx_strand_id
1 'polypeptide(L)'
;MITLPSSITLDIPSLLAGVSLPVIAGWVASFLSLRKDERSIEIEQVTKERAKWRDNMREITKEISEAYFENSKSPVPGKVAGLRGKLATSINPKDDEDDNRILSHFDELFSGNKSDLDIFQSALLCYSSTIGKELNGIANQFYTKAFTRFSKTAPLALKNYRHVG
;
A
#
# COMPACT_ATOMS: atom_id res chain seq x y z
N MET A 1 -45.72 16.87 -60.99
CA MET A 1 -46.07 15.53 -60.47
C MET A 1 -45.09 15.24 -59.34
N ILE A 2 -45.47 15.55 -58.10
CA ILE A 2 -44.59 15.38 -56.93
C ILE A 2 -44.97 14.05 -56.29
N THR A 3 -44.12 13.04 -56.49
CA THR A 3 -44.24 11.73 -55.83
C THR A 3 -43.65 11.84 -54.43
N LEU A 4 -44.52 11.78 -53.41
CA LEU A 4 -44.10 11.61 -52.02
C LEU A 4 -43.52 10.20 -51.82
N PRO A 5 -42.38 10.03 -51.12
CA PRO A 5 -41.87 8.72 -50.80
C PRO A 5 -42.81 8.01 -49.83
N SER A 6 -43.12 6.77 -50.22
CA SER A 6 -43.88 5.77 -49.49
C SER A 6 -43.38 5.57 -48.06
N SER A 7 -44.30 5.71 -47.12
CA SER A 7 -44.37 5.08 -45.79
C SER A 7 -43.05 4.57 -45.20
N ILE A 8 -42.47 5.33 -44.28
CA ILE A 8 -41.51 4.80 -43.30
C ILE A 8 -42.29 3.85 -42.39
N THR A 9 -42.18 2.54 -42.62
CA THR A 9 -42.64 1.52 -41.67
C THR A 9 -41.59 1.38 -40.58
N LEU A 10 -41.76 2.14 -39.49
CA LEU A 10 -40.97 1.96 -38.28
C LEU A 10 -41.40 0.66 -37.60
N ASP A 11 -40.60 -0.40 -37.79
CA ASP A 11 -40.74 -1.63 -37.02
C ASP A 11 -40.50 -1.31 -35.55
N ILE A 12 -41.56 -1.37 -34.74
CA ILE A 12 -41.53 -1.19 -33.29
C ILE A 12 -40.44 -2.08 -32.63
N PRO A 13 -40.19 -3.33 -33.09
CA PRO A 13 -39.08 -4.14 -32.58
C PRO A 13 -37.69 -3.53 -32.84
N SER A 14 -37.48 -2.91 -34.00
CA SER A 14 -36.22 -2.25 -34.38
C SER A 14 -36.01 -0.95 -33.61
N LEU A 15 -37.10 -0.22 -33.34
CA LEU A 15 -37.08 0.96 -32.47
C LEU A 15 -36.77 0.58 -31.02
N LEU A 16 -37.42 -0.46 -30.49
CA LEU A 16 -37.17 -0.99 -29.15
C LEU A 16 -35.74 -1.51 -29.01
N ALA A 17 -35.24 -2.26 -30.00
CA ALA A 17 -33.84 -2.72 -30.02
C ALA A 17 -32.84 -1.55 -30.09
N GLY A 18 -33.16 -0.53 -30.90
CA GLY A 18 -32.33 0.67 -31.05
C GLY A 18 -32.24 1.51 -29.77
N VAL A 19 -33.28 1.51 -28.92
CA VAL A 19 -33.30 2.25 -27.64
C VAL A 19 -32.83 1.36 -26.46
N SER A 20 -33.13 0.06 -26.48
CA SER A 20 -32.77 -0.85 -25.38
C SER A 20 -31.26 -1.11 -25.31
N LEU A 21 -30.57 -1.19 -26.46
CA LEU A 21 -29.13 -1.45 -26.49
C LEU A 21 -28.31 -0.33 -25.83
N PRO A 22 -28.53 0.97 -26.15
CA PRO A 22 -27.88 2.07 -25.45
C PRO A 22 -28.21 2.13 -23.96
N VAL A 23 -29.44 1.82 -23.56
CA VAL A 23 -29.83 1.83 -22.14
C VAL A 23 -29.08 0.75 -21.36
N ILE A 24 -29.02 -0.48 -21.90
CA ILE A 24 -28.27 -1.57 -21.29
C ILE A 24 -26.77 -1.26 -21.28
N ALA A 25 -26.23 -0.73 -22.38
CA ALA A 25 -24.83 -0.33 -22.46
C ALA A 25 -24.48 0.78 -21.46
N GLY A 26 -25.36 1.79 -21.31
CA GLY A 26 -25.22 2.86 -20.33
C GLY A 26 -25.29 2.35 -18.89
N TRP A 27 -26.18 1.39 -18.61
CA TRP A 27 -26.27 0.77 -17.29
C TRP A 27 -25.03 -0.04 -16.95
N VAL A 28 -24.52 -0.86 -17.88
CA VAL A 28 -23.27 -1.61 -17.69
C VAL A 28 -22.08 -0.67 -17.54
N ALA A 29 -22.00 0.41 -18.34
CA ALA A 29 -20.96 1.41 -18.23
C ALA A 29 -21.00 2.15 -16.89
N SER A 30 -22.17 2.54 -16.41
CA SER A 30 -22.38 3.17 -15.11
C SER A 30 -21.96 2.23 -13.96
N PHE A 31 -22.36 0.95 -14.03
CA PHE A 31 -21.97 -0.06 -13.05
C PHE A 31 -20.45 -0.29 -13.02
N LEU A 32 -19.80 -0.34 -14.18
CA LEU A 32 -18.34 -0.44 -14.28
C LEU A 32 -17.64 0.82 -13.79
N SER A 33 -18.22 2.01 -14.00
CA SER A 33 -17.66 3.27 -13.48
C SER A 33 -17.69 3.30 -11.96
N LEU A 34 -18.83 2.97 -11.34
CA LEU A 34 -18.96 2.90 -9.89
C LEU A 34 -17.93 1.96 -9.25
N ARG A 35 -17.72 0.78 -9.86
CA ARG A 35 -16.69 -0.19 -9.44
C ARG A 35 -15.27 0.34 -9.61
N LYS A 36 -15.00 1.20 -10.58
CA LYS A 36 -13.68 1.82 -10.78
C LYS A 36 -13.44 2.94 -9.75
N ASP A 37 -14.45 3.74 -9.49
CA ASP A 37 -14.36 4.87 -8.56
C ASP A 37 -14.14 4.37 -7.12
N GLU A 38 -14.91 3.37 -6.68
CA GLU A 38 -14.72 2.74 -5.35
C GLU A 38 -13.29 2.20 -5.17
N ARG A 39 -12.75 1.53 -6.19
CA ARG A 39 -11.37 1.02 -6.18
C ARG A 39 -10.34 2.14 -6.16
N SER A 40 -10.57 3.22 -6.92
CA SER A 40 -9.66 4.37 -6.94
C SER A 40 -9.59 5.04 -5.57
N ILE A 41 -10.74 5.14 -4.88
CA ILE A 41 -10.82 5.71 -3.53
C ILE A 41 -10.03 4.84 -2.53
N GLU A 42 -10.21 3.52 -2.57
CA GLU A 42 -9.47 2.59 -1.70
C GLU A 42 -7.96 2.68 -1.93
N ILE A 43 -7.51 2.72 -3.18
CA ILE A 43 -6.10 2.94 -3.55
C ILE A 43 -5.57 4.25 -2.96
N GLU A 44 -6.34 5.33 -3.11
CA GLU A 44 -5.93 6.65 -2.66
C GLU A 44 -5.79 6.70 -1.14
N GLN A 45 -6.73 6.08 -0.41
CA GLN A 45 -6.69 5.99 1.05
C GLN A 45 -5.46 5.21 1.53
N VAL A 46 -5.24 4.00 1.00
CA VAL A 46 -4.06 3.19 1.35
C VAL A 46 -2.76 3.93 1.03
N THR A 47 -2.71 4.65 -0.10
CA THR A 47 -1.53 5.43 -0.49
C THR A 47 -1.27 6.60 0.47
N LYS A 48 -2.33 7.29 0.92
CA LYS A 48 -2.24 8.37 1.91
C LYS A 48 -1.79 7.85 3.27
N GLU A 49 -2.36 6.76 3.75
CA GLU A 49 -1.94 6.13 5.02
C GLU A 49 -0.48 5.68 4.95
N ARG A 50 -0.03 5.15 3.81
CA ARG A 50 1.38 4.78 3.59
C ARG A 50 2.30 5.99 3.60
N ALA A 51 1.91 7.10 2.98
CA ALA A 51 2.69 8.34 3.04
C ALA A 51 2.84 8.81 4.49
N LYS A 52 1.73 8.86 5.23
CA LYS A 52 1.71 9.21 6.65
C LYS A 52 2.60 8.29 7.49
N TRP A 53 2.56 6.97 7.26
CA TRP A 53 3.42 6.03 7.97
C TRP A 53 4.91 6.26 7.67
N ARG A 54 5.29 6.50 6.40
CA ARG A 54 6.68 6.81 6.06
C ARG A 54 7.16 8.10 6.71
N ASP A 55 6.31 9.12 6.76
CA ASP A 55 6.65 10.40 7.39
C ASP A 55 6.85 10.22 8.89
N ASN A 56 5.98 9.46 9.56
CA ASN A 56 6.13 9.08 10.97
C ASN A 56 7.45 8.30 11.22
N MET A 57 7.79 7.32 10.37
CA MET A 57 9.05 6.58 10.50
C MET A 57 10.28 7.47 10.33
N ARG A 58 10.24 8.45 9.41
CA ARG A 58 11.31 9.44 9.27
C ARG A 58 11.44 10.33 10.50
N GLU A 59 10.32 10.76 11.07
CA GLU A 59 10.28 11.55 12.29
C GLU A 59 10.84 10.78 13.49
N ILE A 60 10.40 9.53 13.70
CA ILE A 60 10.95 8.64 14.75
C ILE A 60 12.46 8.47 14.56
N THR A 61 12.93 8.22 13.34
CA THR A 61 14.36 8.05 13.05
C THR A 61 15.15 9.31 13.40
N LYS A 62 14.60 10.49 13.07
CA LYS A 62 15.19 11.78 13.43
C LYS A 62 15.28 11.94 14.95
N GLU A 63 14.19 11.72 15.68
CA GLU A 63 14.18 11.80 17.15
C GLU A 63 15.20 10.84 17.80
N ILE A 64 15.34 9.63 17.26
CA ILE A 64 16.31 8.64 17.72
C ILE A 64 17.75 9.11 17.46
N SER A 65 18.02 9.65 16.27
CA SER A 65 19.34 10.18 15.92
C SER A 65 19.75 11.35 16.82
N GLU A 66 18.83 12.29 17.08
CA GLU A 66 19.03 13.41 17.99
C GLU A 66 19.29 12.91 19.42
N ALA A 67 18.48 11.96 19.90
CA ALA A 67 18.67 11.36 21.22
C ALA A 67 20.02 10.64 21.36
N TYR A 68 20.49 9.99 20.30
CA TYR A 68 21.80 9.34 20.29
C TYR A 68 22.95 10.35 20.36
N PHE A 69 22.93 11.41 19.54
CA PHE A 69 23.99 12.43 19.60
C PHE A 69 24.01 13.19 20.93
N GLU A 70 22.85 13.51 21.50
CA GLU A 70 22.73 14.23 22.76
C GLU A 70 23.10 13.37 23.98
N ASN A 71 22.69 12.09 23.99
CA ASN A 71 22.67 11.29 25.21
C ASN A 71 23.38 9.93 25.08
N SER A 72 24.17 9.68 24.04
CA SER A 72 24.89 8.39 23.84
C SER A 72 25.71 7.95 25.06
N LYS A 73 26.29 8.89 25.81
CA LYS A 73 27.10 8.60 27.01
C LYS A 73 26.29 8.52 28.31
N SER A 74 25.10 9.11 28.36
CA SER A 74 24.23 9.13 29.54
C SER A 74 22.77 9.15 29.09
N PRO A 75 22.23 8.01 28.63
CA PRO A 75 20.87 7.93 28.09
C PRO A 75 19.85 8.26 29.18
N VAL A 76 18.92 9.17 28.90
CA VAL A 76 17.78 9.43 29.79
C VAL A 76 16.78 8.27 29.66
N PRO A 77 16.58 7.42 30.69
CA PRO A 77 15.83 6.16 30.52
C PRO A 77 14.40 6.37 30.02
N GLY A 78 13.73 7.44 30.48
CA GLY A 78 12.37 7.78 30.03
C GLY A 78 12.30 8.18 28.55
N LYS A 79 13.28 8.92 28.04
CA LYS A 79 13.34 9.33 26.63
C LYS A 79 13.61 8.13 25.73
N VAL A 80 14.54 7.25 26.12
CA VAL A 80 14.86 6.02 25.39
C VAL A 80 13.68 5.05 25.38
N ALA A 81 13.04 4.82 26.52
CA ALA A 81 11.86 3.94 26.61
C ALA A 81 10.69 4.47 25.76
N GLY A 82 10.48 5.79 25.74
CA GLY A 82 9.47 6.43 24.89
C GLY A 82 9.73 6.22 23.40
N LEU A 83 10.97 6.44 22.96
CA LEU A 83 11.38 6.22 21.56
C LEU A 83 11.27 4.74 21.16
N ARG A 84 11.70 3.84 22.04
CA ARG A 84 11.53 2.39 21.83
C ARG A 84 10.07 2.01 21.67
N GLY A 85 9.19 2.56 22.52
CA GLY A 85 7.76 2.33 22.46
C GLY A 85 7.16 2.83 21.15
N LYS A 86 7.47 4.07 20.74
CA LYS A 86 7.04 4.64 19.45
C LYS A 86 7.47 3.76 18.27
N LEU A 87 8.73 3.33 18.27
CA LEU A 87 9.28 2.46 17.23
C LEU A 87 8.55 1.11 17.21
N ALA A 88 8.41 0.45 18.37
CA ALA A 88 7.74 -0.84 18.50
C ALA A 88 6.26 -0.82 18.12
N THR A 89 5.57 0.32 18.28
CA THR A 89 4.17 0.49 17.81
C THR A 89 4.06 0.80 16.33
N SER A 90 5.14 1.29 15.71
CA SER A 90 5.16 1.65 14.29
C SER A 90 5.62 0.50 13.40
N ILE A 91 6.31 -0.48 13.98
CA ILE A 91 6.69 -1.75 13.35
C ILE A 91 5.83 -2.90 13.93
N ASN A 92 5.87 -4.10 13.33
CA ASN A 92 5.08 -5.24 13.81
C ASN A 92 6.00 -6.35 14.37
N PRO A 93 6.58 -6.16 15.56
CA PRO A 93 7.61 -7.05 16.10
C PRO A 93 7.11 -8.45 16.48
N LYS A 94 5.80 -8.72 16.40
CA LYS A 94 5.24 -10.05 16.72
C LYS A 94 5.14 -10.96 15.50
N ASP A 95 5.30 -10.41 14.31
CA ASP A 95 5.02 -11.11 13.06
C ASP A 95 6.31 -11.47 12.31
N ASP A 96 7.42 -10.80 12.63
CA ASP A 96 8.68 -10.94 11.91
C ASP A 96 9.92 -10.91 12.82
N GLU A 97 10.89 -11.75 12.49
CA GLU A 97 12.21 -11.80 13.14
C GLU A 97 13.04 -10.57 12.76
N ASP A 98 12.89 -10.07 11.53
CA ASP A 98 13.57 -8.86 11.06
C ASP A 98 13.10 -7.60 11.81
N ASP A 99 11.80 -7.48 12.11
CA ASP A 99 11.25 -6.38 12.91
C ASP A 99 11.81 -6.39 14.35
N ASN A 100 11.94 -7.58 14.94
CA ASN A 100 12.58 -7.73 16.24
C ASN A 100 14.06 -7.35 16.19
N ARG A 101 14.75 -7.64 15.08
CA ARG A 101 16.15 -7.24 14.88
C ARG A 101 16.32 -5.72 14.86
N ILE A 102 15.34 -4.97 14.33
CA ILE A 102 15.36 -3.51 14.39
C ILE A 102 15.26 -3.01 15.84
N LEU A 103 14.41 -3.63 16.66
CA LEU A 103 14.30 -3.30 18.09
C LEU A 103 15.55 -3.68 18.88
N SER A 104 16.17 -4.82 18.57
CA SER A 104 17.42 -5.21 19.25
C SER A 104 18.56 -4.26 18.90
N HIS A 105 18.68 -3.85 17.63
CA HIS A 105 19.66 -2.82 17.23
C HIS A 105 19.40 -1.47 17.95
N PHE A 106 18.14 -1.07 18.10
CA PHE A 106 17.81 0.11 18.88
C PHE A 106 18.28 -0.03 20.35
N ASP A 107 18.06 -1.19 20.98
CA ASP A 107 18.49 -1.43 22.35
C ASP A 107 20.03 -1.41 22.46
N GLU A 108 20.73 -1.95 21.46
CA GLU A 108 22.20 -1.92 21.38
C GLU A 108 22.75 -0.49 21.29
N LEU A 109 22.13 0.40 20.51
CA LEU A 109 22.51 1.81 20.36
C LEU A 109 22.62 2.56 21.69
N PHE A 110 21.75 2.25 22.66
CA PHE A 110 21.71 2.91 23.97
C PHE A 110 22.30 2.05 25.11
N SER A 111 22.70 0.81 24.85
CA SER A 111 23.32 -0.09 25.83
C SER A 111 24.79 0.21 26.13
N GLY A 112 25.42 1.12 25.40
CA GLY A 112 26.86 1.41 25.48
C GLY A 112 27.74 0.48 24.64
N ASN A 113 27.15 -0.54 24.00
CA ASN A 113 27.78 -1.24 22.89
C ASN A 113 27.90 -0.28 21.70
N LYS A 114 29.05 -0.25 21.02
CA LYS A 114 29.24 0.55 19.80
C LYS A 114 28.43 -0.06 18.65
N SER A 115 27.13 0.21 18.64
CA SER A 115 26.29 0.05 17.46
C SER A 115 26.40 1.30 16.60
N ASP A 116 26.59 1.11 15.30
CA ASP A 116 26.67 2.22 14.36
C ASP A 116 25.26 2.76 14.08
N LEU A 117 25.07 4.07 14.28
CA LEU A 117 23.82 4.75 13.96
C LEU A 117 23.51 4.64 12.46
N ASP A 118 24.54 4.65 11.62
CA ASP A 118 24.38 4.58 10.16
C ASP A 118 23.83 3.22 9.71
N ILE A 119 24.24 2.14 10.38
CA ILE A 119 23.72 0.79 10.14
C ILE A 119 22.26 0.71 10.55
N PHE A 120 21.88 1.25 11.71
CA PHE A 120 20.49 1.29 12.16
C PHE A 120 19.60 2.09 11.22
N GLN A 121 20.04 3.29 10.82
CA GLN A 121 19.29 4.12 9.88
C GLN A 121 19.10 3.41 8.53
N SER A 122 20.16 2.76 8.03
CA SER A 122 20.12 2.01 6.77
C SER A 122 19.15 0.82 6.84
N ALA A 123 19.14 0.09 7.96
CA ALA A 123 18.21 -1.02 8.19
C ALA A 123 16.75 -0.56 8.20
N LEU A 124 16.48 0.57 8.87
CA LEU A 124 15.13 1.12 9.01
C LEU A 124 14.61 1.71 7.68
N LEU A 125 15.50 2.30 6.87
CA LEU A 125 15.19 2.70 5.49
C LEU A 125 14.92 1.51 4.57
N CYS A 126 15.72 0.44 4.68
CA CYS A 126 15.52 -0.79 3.93
C CYS A 126 14.14 -1.41 4.25
N TYR A 127 13.81 -1.50 5.54
CA TYR A 127 12.51 -1.97 6.02
C TYR A 127 11.33 -1.16 5.42
N SER A 128 11.42 0.18 5.45
CA SER A 128 10.40 1.05 4.85
C SER A 128 10.22 0.82 3.34
N SER A 129 11.31 0.53 2.63
CA SER A 129 11.30 0.19 1.20
C SER A 129 10.65 -1.18 0.94
N THR A 130 10.99 -2.18 1.75
CA THR A 130 10.50 -3.57 1.62
C THR A 130 9.00 -3.67 1.87
N ILE A 131 8.49 -3.09 2.96
CA ILE A 131 7.04 -2.97 3.19
C ILE A 131 6.35 -2.27 2.03
N GLY A 132 7.01 -1.24 1.50
CA GLY A 132 6.53 -0.52 0.33
C GLY A 132 6.33 -1.40 -0.91
N LYS A 133 7.13 -2.46 -1.08
CA LYS A 133 7.03 -3.42 -2.17
C LYS A 133 6.00 -4.51 -1.88
N GLU A 134 5.93 -5.01 -0.65
CA GLU A 134 4.96 -6.04 -0.25
C GLU A 134 3.52 -5.55 -0.39
N LEU A 135 3.22 -4.34 0.09
CA LEU A 135 1.89 -3.73 -0.03
C LEU A 135 1.52 -3.42 -1.47
N ASN A 136 2.48 -2.99 -2.29
CA ASN A 136 2.27 -2.82 -3.74
C ASN A 136 1.90 -4.16 -4.39
N GLY A 137 2.54 -5.26 -3.98
CA GLY A 137 2.23 -6.62 -4.43
C GLY A 137 0.84 -7.08 -4.01
N ILE A 138 0.44 -6.80 -2.76
CA ILE A 138 -0.90 -7.13 -2.23
C ILE A 138 -1.98 -6.34 -2.96
N ALA A 139 -1.79 -5.03 -3.13
CA ALA A 139 -2.69 -4.19 -3.92
C ALA A 139 -2.84 -4.78 -5.35
N ASN A 140 -1.73 -5.14 -6.00
CA ASN A 140 -1.74 -5.77 -7.33
C ASN A 140 -2.43 -7.15 -7.37
N GLN A 141 -2.34 -7.94 -6.30
CA GLN A 141 -3.08 -9.20 -6.17
C GLN A 141 -4.59 -9.00 -6.02
N PHE A 142 -5.03 -7.98 -5.28
CA PHE A 142 -6.45 -7.60 -5.23
C PHE A 142 -6.94 -7.15 -6.61
N TYR A 143 -6.11 -6.46 -7.41
CA TYR A 143 -6.46 -6.01 -8.77
C TYR A 143 -6.58 -7.17 -9.79
N THR A 144 -5.77 -8.22 -9.66
CA THR A 144 -5.80 -9.36 -10.61
C THR A 144 -6.89 -10.38 -10.28
N LYS A 145 -7.31 -10.53 -9.02
CA LYS A 145 -8.33 -11.52 -8.61
C LYS A 145 -9.70 -11.37 -9.28
N ALA A 146 -10.09 -10.15 -9.67
CA ALA A 146 -11.35 -9.92 -10.39
C ALA A 146 -11.31 -10.42 -11.85
N PHE A 147 -10.12 -10.63 -12.43
CA PHE A 147 -9.92 -11.12 -13.80
C PHE A 147 -9.32 -12.53 -13.86
N THR A 148 -8.74 -13.06 -12.77
CA THR A 148 -8.15 -14.41 -12.75
C THR A 148 -9.13 -15.56 -12.60
N ARG A 149 -10.44 -15.31 -12.38
CA ARG A 149 -11.46 -16.39 -12.52
C ARG A 149 -11.42 -17.05 -13.91
N PHE A 150 -10.81 -16.39 -14.91
CA PHE A 150 -10.53 -16.92 -16.24
C PHE A 150 -9.04 -17.14 -16.59
N SER A 151 -8.10 -16.76 -15.72
CA SER A 151 -6.66 -16.92 -15.96
C SER A 151 -6.05 -17.88 -14.95
N LYS A 152 -5.91 -19.15 -15.36
CA LYS A 152 -5.26 -20.22 -14.59
C LYS A 152 -3.73 -20.12 -14.65
N THR A 153 -3.11 -19.04 -14.18
CA THR A 153 -1.68 -19.06 -13.81
C THR A 153 -1.26 -17.75 -13.17
N ALA A 154 -1.01 -17.76 -11.87
CA ALA A 154 0.00 -16.89 -11.25
C ALA A 154 0.49 -17.57 -9.96
N PRO A 155 1.76 -18.00 -9.88
CA PRO A 155 2.29 -18.62 -8.67
C PRO A 155 2.56 -17.56 -7.59
N LEU A 156 2.00 -17.79 -6.42
CA LEU A 156 2.38 -17.13 -5.16
C LEU A 156 3.83 -17.49 -4.83
N ALA A 157 4.77 -16.58 -5.12
CA ALA A 157 6.15 -16.68 -4.67
C ALA A 157 6.59 -15.35 -4.05
N LEU A 158 6.02 -15.03 -2.88
CA LEU A 158 6.42 -13.88 -2.06
C LEU A 158 7.40 -14.24 -0.93
N LYS A 159 7.81 -15.51 -0.80
CA LYS A 159 8.64 -15.98 0.34
C LYS A 159 10.16 -15.72 0.24
N ASN A 160 10.70 -15.32 -0.91
CA ASN A 160 12.16 -15.39 -1.14
C ASN A 160 12.90 -14.04 -1.22
N TYR A 161 12.25 -12.90 -1.03
CA TYR A 161 12.91 -11.59 -1.25
C TYR A 161 13.55 -10.96 0.01
N ARG A 162 13.40 -11.58 1.18
CA ARG A 162 13.90 -11.03 2.46
C ARG A 162 15.37 -11.40 2.78
N HIS A 163 15.98 -12.30 2.02
CA HIS A 163 17.36 -12.77 2.22
C HIS A 163 18.45 -11.98 1.46
N VAL A 164 18.16 -10.76 1.01
CA VAL A 164 19.15 -9.94 0.30
C VAL A 164 19.26 -8.59 1.00
N GLY A 165 20.01 -8.56 2.11
CA GLY A 165 20.23 -7.37 2.94
C GLY A 165 21.11 -7.67 4.13
#